data_AF-A0A947K2A8-F1
#
_entry.id   AF-A0A947K2A8-F1
#
_cell.length_a   1.000
_cell.length_b   1.000
_cell.length_c   1.000
_cell.angle_alpha   90.00
_cell.angle_beta   90.00
_cell.angle_gamma   90.00
#
_symmetry.space_group_name_H-M   'P 1'
#
loop_
_entity.id
_entity.type
_entity.pdbx_description
1 polymer ?
#
loop_
_entity_poly.entity_id
_entity_poly.type
_entity_poly.pdbx_seq_one_letter_code
_entity_poly.pdbx_strand_id
1 'polypeptide(L)'
;MKNSINKSIGLFFGGLLFLVMLFPLPGQAEVKAKMVVDEETASQKGVTLSTPRMDIGIPAGALNSEFKVKINEPNKKYKKRTKKKIISPVRLLNINCPDQPTLEKNITVSIKYKSKNKHKNKFIAYYDTVQQKWKKLQTTVDEENKIAYAETNLPYIRLAVLQSNKRGPKQEANFSNFHYNLDSPAAVVIDAKSGNVLFDKNKDQQRSIASLTKIMTAQIFLDSGKSMDDTFTYTSSCNRECVCLRVNDGETMSVRDIFYTMLIGSANNAAVSVAKSTGFSDGDFVAKMNAKAKEWNLSQTQFSEPSGLDANNKSTAYEYAKLAKSALKEEQIMKASTS
;
A
#
# COMPACT_ATOMS: atom_id res chain seq x y z
N MET A 1 14.68 60.16 46.48
CA MET A 1 14.89 61.11 45.37
C MET A 1 14.31 60.45 44.12
N LYS A 2 13.07 60.79 43.73
CA LYS A 2 12.75 61.82 42.70
C LYS A 2 13.44 61.47 41.36
N ASN A 3 12.79 61.24 40.23
CA ASN A 3 11.49 61.70 39.68
C ASN A 3 11.03 60.70 38.58
N SER A 4 9.74 60.32 38.41
CA SER A 4 8.56 61.14 38.01
C SER A 4 8.70 61.59 36.53
N ILE A 5 7.93 61.15 35.52
CA ILE A 5 6.51 61.46 35.19
C ILE A 5 6.28 61.01 33.71
N ASN A 6 5.31 60.18 33.32
CA ASN A 6 3.96 60.44 32.74
C ASN A 6 3.70 59.24 31.78
N LYS A 7 2.52 58.70 31.46
CA LYS A 7 1.09 59.02 31.65
C LYS A 7 0.31 57.71 31.40
N SER A 8 -0.78 57.50 32.14
CA SER A 8 -1.76 56.41 31.94
C SER A 8 -2.85 56.77 30.92
N ILE A 9 -3.71 55.76 30.61
CA ILE A 9 -5.02 55.72 29.91
C ILE A 9 -4.93 55.06 28.51
N GLY A 10 -5.60 53.96 28.12
CA GLY A 10 -6.54 53.04 28.78
C GLY A 10 -7.13 52.00 27.79
N LEU A 11 -7.57 50.86 28.37
CA LEU A 11 -8.60 49.86 28.00
C LEU A 11 -8.46 48.75 26.90
N PHE A 12 -8.52 47.50 27.43
CA PHE A 12 -9.26 46.27 27.03
C PHE A 12 -8.89 45.53 25.73
N PHE A 13 -8.80 44.18 25.63
CA PHE A 13 -8.85 42.98 26.50
C PHE A 13 -8.25 41.86 25.59
N GLY A 14 -7.22 41.10 25.97
CA GLY A 14 -7.34 39.84 26.69
C GLY A 14 -6.64 38.68 25.94
N GLY A 15 -5.85 37.88 26.66
CA GLY A 15 -5.44 36.53 26.24
C GLY A 15 -3.94 36.29 26.03
N LEU A 16 -3.24 35.88 27.09
CA LEU A 16 -1.78 35.80 27.25
C LEU A 16 -1.17 34.44 26.81
N LEU A 17 0.12 34.50 26.47
CA LEU A 17 1.04 33.44 26.03
C LEU A 17 1.98 32.98 27.19
N PHE A 18 2.57 31.78 27.05
CA PHE A 18 3.84 31.22 27.60
C PHE A 18 3.92 30.28 28.86
N LEU A 19 4.41 29.05 28.57
CA LEU A 19 5.46 28.16 29.17
C LEU A 19 6.08 28.54 30.56
N VAL A 20 6.36 27.66 31.56
CA VAL A 20 7.41 26.59 31.65
C VAL A 20 7.18 25.63 32.87
N MET A 21 7.77 24.42 32.80
CA MET A 21 7.73 23.18 33.63
C MET A 21 8.00 23.23 35.15
N LEU A 22 7.49 22.20 35.87
CA LEU A 22 8.16 21.40 36.94
C LEU A 22 7.36 20.07 37.21
N PHE A 23 8.06 18.92 37.38
CA PHE A 23 7.56 17.62 37.89
C PHE A 23 7.95 17.48 39.40
N PRO A 24 7.30 16.66 40.30
CA PRO A 24 6.94 15.23 40.14
C PRO A 24 5.67 14.63 40.88
N LEU A 25 5.19 13.47 40.35
CA LEU A 25 4.51 12.22 40.87
C LEU A 25 3.76 12.13 42.25
N PRO A 26 2.90 11.09 42.55
CA PRO A 26 2.16 10.13 41.70
C PRO A 26 0.64 10.00 42.05
N GLY A 27 -0.18 9.65 41.06
CA GLY A 27 -1.58 9.25 41.24
C GLY A 27 -2.27 9.16 39.89
N GLN A 28 -2.03 8.05 39.17
CA GLN A 28 -2.31 7.92 37.73
C GLN A 28 -3.76 8.26 37.35
N ALA A 29 -3.95 9.40 36.69
CA ALA A 29 -5.07 9.64 35.80
C ALA A 29 -4.73 9.01 34.43
N GLU A 30 -5.36 7.87 34.10
CA GLU A 30 -5.36 7.38 32.72
C GLU A 30 -6.36 8.18 31.89
N VAL A 31 -5.85 8.87 30.87
CA VAL A 31 -6.60 9.61 29.86
C VAL A 31 -7.52 8.64 29.10
N LYS A 32 -8.83 8.77 29.30
CA LYS A 32 -9.87 8.13 28.48
C LYS A 32 -9.86 8.76 27.08
N ALA A 33 -9.20 8.13 26.11
CA ALA A 33 -9.38 8.49 24.71
C ALA A 33 -10.77 8.00 24.25
N LYS A 34 -11.79 8.87 24.37
CA LYS A 34 -13.14 8.64 23.82
C LYS A 34 -13.20 9.30 22.45
N MET A 35 -12.77 8.59 21.40
CA MET A 35 -13.09 9.03 20.03
C MET A 35 -14.55 8.70 19.74
N VAL A 36 -15.36 9.74 19.53
CA VAL A 36 -16.71 9.66 18.99
C VAL A 36 -16.58 10.15 17.55
N VAL A 37 -16.89 9.30 16.56
CA VAL A 37 -16.93 9.74 15.16
C VAL A 37 -18.32 10.27 14.86
N ASP A 38 -18.35 11.43 14.21
CA ASP A 38 -19.54 12.22 13.90
C ASP A 38 -20.43 11.56 12.82
N GLU A 39 -21.75 11.76 12.96
CA GLU A 39 -22.86 10.99 12.38
C GLU A 39 -22.91 10.98 10.84
N GLU A 40 -22.33 11.98 10.18
CA GLU A 40 -22.48 12.17 8.73
C GLU A 40 -21.43 11.40 7.89
N THR A 41 -20.24 11.16 8.47
CA THR A 41 -19.09 10.61 7.71
C THR A 41 -19.18 9.09 7.50
N ALA A 42 -19.95 8.39 8.33
CA ALA A 42 -19.92 6.92 8.39
C ALA A 42 -20.82 6.21 7.37
N SER A 43 -21.90 6.85 6.93
CA SER A 43 -22.96 6.18 6.18
C SER A 43 -22.67 6.01 4.68
N GLN A 44 -21.62 6.64 4.12
CA GLN A 44 -21.39 6.63 2.66
C GLN A 44 -19.99 6.21 2.18
N LYS A 45 -18.95 6.21 3.03
CA LYS A 45 -17.55 5.95 2.57
C LYS A 45 -16.78 4.88 3.35
N GLY A 46 -17.37 4.24 4.36
CA GLY A 46 -16.62 3.39 5.29
C GLY A 46 -15.70 4.24 6.18
N VAL A 47 -15.32 3.72 7.34
CA VAL A 47 -14.58 4.48 8.36
C VAL A 47 -13.40 3.67 8.86
N THR A 48 -12.21 4.29 8.88
CA THR A 48 -11.05 3.75 9.57
C THR A 48 -10.85 4.51 10.88
N LEU A 49 -10.95 3.79 12.00
CA LEU A 49 -10.70 4.32 13.34
C LEU A 49 -9.29 3.94 13.78
N SER A 50 -8.41 4.92 13.88
CA SER A 50 -7.02 4.69 14.29
C SER A 50 -6.77 5.15 15.73
N THR A 51 -6.35 4.22 16.58
CA THR A 51 -5.76 4.51 17.89
C THR A 51 -4.25 4.24 17.84
N PRO A 52 -3.42 4.78 18.74
CA PRO A 52 -1.95 4.63 18.67
C PRO A 52 -1.41 3.18 18.60
N ARG A 53 -2.25 2.16 18.86
CA ARG A 53 -1.85 0.74 18.86
C ARG A 53 -2.88 -0.21 18.25
N MET A 54 -3.95 0.30 17.63
CA MET A 54 -5.02 -0.51 17.03
C MET A 54 -5.78 0.33 16.01
N ASP A 55 -5.95 -0.22 14.81
CA ASP A 55 -6.85 0.34 13.79
C ASP A 55 -8.07 -0.56 13.61
N ILE A 56 -9.20 0.04 13.28
CA ILE A 56 -10.44 -0.66 12.95
C ILE A 56 -10.95 -0.11 11.62
N GLY A 57 -11.02 -0.97 10.60
CA GLY A 57 -11.66 -0.65 9.33
C GLY A 57 -13.11 -1.15 9.35
N ILE A 58 -14.05 -0.23 9.15
CA ILE A 58 -15.47 -0.52 9.00
C ILE A 58 -15.84 -0.24 7.53
N PRO A 59 -16.14 -1.27 6.71
CA PRO A 59 -16.48 -1.06 5.31
C PRO A 59 -17.86 -0.42 5.15
N ALA A 60 -18.08 0.27 4.02
CA ALA A 60 -19.37 0.88 3.70
C ALA A 60 -20.50 -0.18 3.63
N GLY A 61 -21.65 0.13 4.25
CA GLY A 61 -22.78 -0.78 4.37
C GLY A 61 -22.53 -1.99 5.28
N ALA A 62 -21.56 -1.92 6.20
CA ALA A 62 -21.48 -2.88 7.31
C ALA A 62 -22.51 -2.59 8.42
N LEU A 63 -23.07 -1.37 8.40
CA LEU A 63 -23.98 -0.79 9.38
C LEU A 63 -25.04 0.00 8.60
N ASN A 64 -26.32 -0.34 8.78
CA ASN A 64 -27.45 0.24 8.05
C ASN A 64 -28.24 1.29 8.88
N SER A 65 -27.72 1.65 10.04
CA SER A 65 -28.31 2.61 10.99
C SER A 65 -27.21 3.39 11.72
N GLU A 66 -27.60 4.42 12.47
CA GLU A 66 -26.69 5.18 13.33
C GLU A 66 -25.98 4.27 14.34
N PHE A 67 -24.68 4.50 14.55
CA PHE A 67 -23.87 3.69 15.46
C PHE A 67 -22.83 4.51 16.22
N LYS A 68 -22.53 4.08 17.45
CA LYS A 68 -21.47 4.69 18.27
C LYS A 68 -20.38 3.68 18.55
N VAL A 69 -19.18 3.93 18.04
CA VAL A 69 -18.01 3.08 18.34
C VAL A 69 -17.28 3.61 19.57
N LYS A 70 -16.99 2.72 20.52
CA LYS A 70 -16.16 2.99 21.69
C LYS A 70 -15.07 1.92 21.78
N ILE A 71 -13.82 2.37 21.85
CA ILE A 71 -12.66 1.51 22.09
C ILE A 71 -12.10 1.87 23.46
N ASN A 72 -12.21 0.95 24.42
CA ASN A 72 -11.74 1.19 25.79
C ASN A 72 -10.74 0.12 26.23
N GLU A 73 -9.83 0.48 27.13
CA GLU A 73 -9.03 -0.49 27.88
C GLU A 73 -9.86 -1.01 29.06
N PRO A 74 -10.22 -2.30 29.11
CA PRO A 74 -10.96 -2.83 30.24
C PRO A 74 -10.06 -2.94 31.47
N ASN A 75 -10.47 -2.36 32.61
CA ASN A 75 -9.80 -2.43 33.93
C ASN A 75 -9.79 -3.84 34.56
N LYS A 76 -9.91 -4.90 33.77
CA LYS A 76 -10.04 -6.28 34.23
C LYS A 76 -8.75 -7.05 33.98
N LYS A 77 -8.18 -7.64 35.05
CA LYS A 77 -7.08 -8.62 34.92
C LYS A 77 -7.64 -9.94 34.37
N TYR A 78 -7.16 -10.37 33.20
CA TYR A 78 -7.59 -11.62 32.56
C TYR A 78 -6.79 -12.82 33.11
N LYS A 79 -7.49 -13.87 33.57
CA LYS A 79 -6.85 -15.09 34.12
C LYS A 79 -5.99 -15.77 33.04
N LYS A 80 -4.71 -16.04 33.36
CA LYS A 80 -3.72 -16.74 32.51
C LYS A 80 -3.95 -18.25 32.43
N ARG A 81 -5.20 -18.72 32.29
CA ARG A 81 -5.52 -20.17 32.25
C ARG A 81 -5.22 -20.83 30.89
N THR A 82 -4.25 -20.29 30.15
CA THR A 82 -3.83 -20.84 28.85
C THR A 82 -2.31 -20.84 28.77
N LYS A 83 -1.71 -21.84 28.09
CA LYS A 83 -0.28 -21.84 27.69
C LYS A 83 0.08 -20.70 26.70
N LYS A 84 -0.79 -19.70 26.56
CA LYS A 84 -0.71 -18.60 25.59
C LYS A 84 -0.45 -17.30 26.36
N LYS A 85 0.51 -16.51 25.90
CA LYS A 85 0.89 -15.21 26.50
C LYS A 85 0.20 -14.08 25.73
N ILE A 86 -0.52 -13.21 26.42
CA ILE A 86 -1.03 -11.96 25.83
C ILE A 86 0.16 -11.01 25.62
N ILE A 87 0.32 -10.49 24.40
CA ILE A 87 1.46 -9.66 23.96
C ILE A 87 1.05 -8.28 23.41
N SER A 88 -0.25 -7.97 23.42
CA SER A 88 -0.80 -6.62 23.25
C SER A 88 -1.65 -6.27 24.48
N PRO A 89 -1.92 -4.99 24.77
CA PRO A 89 -2.94 -4.68 25.74
C PRO A 89 -4.33 -5.10 25.22
N VAL A 90 -5.24 -5.42 26.14
CA VAL A 90 -6.60 -5.87 25.80
C VAL A 90 -7.45 -4.65 25.44
N ARG A 91 -8.27 -4.77 24.41
CA ARG A 91 -9.16 -3.69 23.96
C ARG A 91 -10.59 -4.20 23.93
N LEU A 92 -11.51 -3.44 24.50
CA LEU A 92 -12.93 -3.67 24.32
C LEU A 92 -13.38 -2.87 23.10
N LEU A 93 -13.74 -3.57 22.05
CA LEU A 93 -14.52 -3.04 20.95
C LEU A 93 -15.98 -3.05 21.36
N ASN A 94 -16.62 -1.89 21.31
CA ASN A 94 -18.06 -1.75 21.49
C ASN A 94 -18.61 -0.86 20.36
N ILE A 95 -19.22 -1.50 19.37
CA ILE A 95 -20.01 -0.86 18.34
C ILE A 95 -21.45 -0.93 18.81
N ASN A 96 -21.95 0.18 19.35
CA ASN A 96 -23.34 0.28 19.77
C ASN A 96 -24.19 0.60 18.54
N CYS A 97 -24.86 -0.43 18.02
CA CYS A 97 -25.89 -0.33 17.00
C CYS A 97 -27.22 -0.68 17.67
N PRO A 98 -28.07 0.31 18.03
CA PRO A 98 -29.29 0.07 18.81
C PRO A 98 -30.22 -0.96 18.17
N ASP A 99 -30.23 -1.02 16.84
CA ASP A 99 -31.19 -1.80 16.07
C ASP A 99 -30.60 -3.10 15.50
N GLN A 100 -29.29 -3.37 15.66
CA GLN A 100 -28.62 -4.56 15.10
C GLN A 100 -27.61 -5.20 16.07
N PRO A 101 -27.87 -6.41 16.61
CA PRO A 101 -26.97 -7.09 17.54
C PRO A 101 -25.73 -7.72 16.88
N THR A 102 -25.69 -7.79 15.55
CA THR A 102 -24.58 -8.35 14.75
C THR A 102 -24.32 -7.47 13.51
N LEU A 103 -23.07 -7.38 13.08
CA LEU A 103 -22.71 -6.63 11.87
C LEU A 103 -23.07 -7.44 10.63
N GLU A 104 -23.58 -6.78 9.59
CA GLU A 104 -23.93 -7.43 8.31
C GLU A 104 -22.70 -7.85 7.49
N LYS A 105 -21.59 -7.14 7.69
CA LYS A 105 -20.29 -7.42 7.08
C LYS A 105 -19.21 -7.57 8.14
N ASN A 106 -18.14 -8.28 7.79
CA ASN A 106 -16.94 -8.33 8.61
C ASN A 106 -16.30 -6.94 8.69
N ILE A 107 -15.80 -6.59 9.87
CA ILE A 107 -14.90 -5.46 10.09
C ILE A 107 -13.47 -5.98 10.22
N THR A 108 -12.51 -5.15 9.84
CA THR A 108 -11.08 -5.46 9.96
C THR A 108 -10.53 -4.84 11.23
N VAL A 109 -9.74 -5.60 11.98
CA VAL A 109 -9.02 -5.12 13.17
C VAL A 109 -7.52 -5.33 12.99
N SER A 110 -6.73 -4.28 13.19
CA SER A 110 -5.27 -4.33 13.28
C SER A 110 -4.84 -4.08 14.73
N ILE A 111 -3.88 -4.84 15.27
CA ILE A 111 -3.38 -4.64 16.63
C ILE A 111 -1.86 -4.72 16.65
N LYS A 112 -1.22 -3.65 17.12
CA LYS A 112 0.23 -3.61 17.32
C LYS A 112 0.63 -4.38 18.58
N TYR A 113 1.64 -5.25 18.48
CA TYR A 113 2.08 -6.11 19.57
C TYR A 113 3.54 -5.89 19.98
N LYS A 114 3.88 -6.32 21.21
CA LYS A 114 5.22 -6.17 21.80
C LYS A 114 5.88 -7.53 22.02
N SER A 115 6.13 -8.27 20.92
CA SER A 115 6.88 -9.52 20.95
C SER A 115 8.20 -9.40 20.20
N LYS A 116 9.26 -9.99 20.76
CA LYS A 116 10.60 -10.10 20.15
C LYS A 116 10.84 -11.46 19.47
N ASN A 117 9.97 -12.45 19.69
CA ASN A 117 10.22 -13.82 19.26
C ASN A 117 9.48 -14.13 17.94
N LYS A 118 10.24 -14.24 16.85
CA LYS A 118 9.73 -14.49 15.49
C LYS A 118 9.21 -15.93 15.29
N HIS A 119 9.64 -16.90 16.10
CA HIS A 119 9.30 -18.33 15.91
C HIS A 119 8.03 -18.78 16.64
N LYS A 120 7.42 -17.89 17.44
CA LYS A 120 6.20 -18.21 18.17
C LYS A 120 4.98 -17.78 17.38
N ASN A 121 3.99 -18.66 17.34
CA ASN A 121 2.70 -18.39 16.70
C ASN A 121 1.99 -17.23 17.41
N LYS A 122 1.62 -16.19 16.66
CA LYS A 122 0.91 -15.01 17.14
C LYS A 122 -0.45 -14.94 16.44
N PHE A 123 -1.49 -14.57 17.16
CA PHE A 123 -2.82 -14.43 16.60
C PHE A 123 -3.66 -13.47 17.43
N ILE A 124 -4.64 -12.81 16.81
CA ILE A 124 -5.68 -12.09 17.51
C ILE A 124 -6.66 -13.13 18.06
N ALA A 125 -7.05 -12.93 19.31
CA ALA A 125 -8.10 -13.70 19.94
C ALA A 125 -9.14 -12.75 20.53
N TYR A 126 -10.39 -13.20 20.59
CA TYR A 126 -11.42 -12.56 21.38
C TYR A 126 -11.68 -13.35 22.66
N TYR A 127 -12.07 -12.65 23.73
CA TYR A 127 -12.45 -13.28 24.98
C TYR A 127 -13.96 -13.56 25.00
N ASP A 128 -14.30 -14.84 24.96
CA ASP A 128 -15.68 -15.32 25.15
C ASP A 128 -16.03 -15.25 26.64
N THR A 129 -16.96 -14.37 27.00
CA THR A 129 -17.36 -14.15 28.40
C THR A 129 -18.22 -15.27 28.96
N VAL A 130 -18.98 -15.96 28.11
CA VAL A 130 -19.85 -17.08 28.51
C VAL A 130 -18.98 -18.27 28.86
N GLN A 131 -18.06 -18.61 27.97
CA GLN A 131 -17.16 -19.75 28.13
C GLN A 131 -15.88 -19.42 28.92
N GLN A 132 -15.72 -18.15 29.31
CA GLN A 132 -14.54 -17.59 29.99
C GLN A 132 -13.20 -17.95 29.33
N LYS A 133 -13.17 -18.04 27.99
CA LYS A 133 -12.00 -18.54 27.23
C LYS A 133 -11.65 -17.65 26.05
N TRP A 134 -10.35 -17.63 25.71
CA TRP A 134 -9.87 -16.97 24.50
C TRP A 134 -10.10 -17.85 23.28
N LYS A 135 -10.88 -17.34 22.31
CA LYS A 135 -11.12 -17.95 21.01
C LYS A 135 -10.27 -17.25 19.95
N LYS A 136 -9.59 -18.03 19.11
CA LYS A 136 -8.70 -17.52 18.07
C LYS A 136 -9.53 -16.97 16.91
N LEU A 137 -9.13 -15.82 16.37
CA LEU A 137 -9.59 -15.35 15.06
C LEU A 137 -8.64 -15.83 13.96
N GLN A 138 -9.15 -15.90 12.74
CA GLN A 138 -8.29 -15.93 11.54
C GLN A 138 -7.36 -14.71 11.63
N THR A 139 -6.04 -14.92 11.67
CA THR A 139 -5.09 -13.83 11.90
C THR A 139 -3.90 -13.92 10.98
N THR A 140 -3.59 -12.81 10.34
CA THR A 140 -2.36 -12.57 9.58
C THR A 140 -1.42 -11.71 10.42
N VAL A 141 -0.12 -11.98 10.38
CA VAL A 141 0.88 -11.30 11.22
C VAL A 141 1.96 -10.69 10.34
N ASP A 142 2.08 -9.36 10.41
CA ASP A 142 3.23 -8.62 9.92
C ASP A 142 4.29 -8.59 11.03
N GLU A 143 5.30 -9.45 10.87
CA GLU A 143 6.39 -9.60 11.83
C GLU A 143 7.39 -8.44 11.82
N GLU A 144 7.46 -7.68 10.72
CA GLU A 144 8.36 -6.54 10.56
C GLU A 144 7.84 -5.33 11.33
N ASN A 145 6.58 -4.98 11.08
CA ASN A 145 5.92 -3.84 11.73
C ASN A 145 5.31 -4.19 13.09
N LYS A 146 5.30 -5.49 13.45
CA LYS A 146 4.71 -6.05 14.67
C LYS A 146 3.22 -5.74 14.77
N ILE A 147 2.49 -6.00 13.71
CA ILE A 147 1.05 -5.79 13.60
C ILE A 147 0.38 -7.13 13.29
N ALA A 148 -0.71 -7.43 13.99
CA ALA A 148 -1.57 -8.56 13.69
C ALA A 148 -2.90 -8.05 13.13
N TYR A 149 -3.47 -8.75 12.15
CA TYR A 149 -4.71 -8.40 11.46
C TYR A 149 -5.73 -9.52 11.57
N ALA A 150 -6.99 -9.21 11.82
CA ALA A 150 -8.07 -10.19 11.84
C ALA A 150 -9.38 -9.58 11.38
N GLU A 151 -10.32 -10.43 11.00
CA GLU A 151 -11.69 -10.05 10.71
C GLU A 151 -12.66 -10.57 11.75
N THR A 152 -13.74 -9.84 11.95
CA THR A 152 -14.84 -10.23 12.84
C THR A 152 -16.11 -9.48 12.49
N ASN A 153 -17.27 -10.09 12.70
CA ASN A 153 -18.58 -9.42 12.62
C ASN A 153 -19.18 -9.18 14.02
N LEU A 154 -18.40 -9.37 15.08
CA LEU A 154 -18.88 -9.26 16.45
C LEU A 154 -18.76 -7.80 16.92
N PRO A 155 -19.88 -7.10 17.17
CA PRO A 155 -19.86 -5.67 17.49
C PRO A 155 -19.37 -5.38 18.92
N TYR A 156 -19.43 -6.37 19.81
CA TYR A 156 -19.01 -6.24 21.21
C TYR A 156 -18.05 -7.35 21.64
N ILE A 157 -16.74 -7.10 21.51
CA ILE A 157 -15.71 -8.09 21.82
C ILE A 157 -14.47 -7.51 22.48
N ARG A 158 -13.84 -8.33 23.31
CA ARG A 158 -12.53 -8.02 23.90
C ARG A 158 -11.45 -8.69 23.09
N LEU A 159 -10.58 -7.90 22.47
CA LEU A 159 -9.53 -8.37 21.57
C LEU A 159 -8.15 -8.22 22.20
N ALA A 160 -7.26 -9.16 21.88
CA ALA A 160 -5.83 -9.05 22.16
C ALA A 160 -5.02 -9.97 21.24
N VAL A 161 -3.75 -9.63 21.04
CA VAL A 161 -2.78 -10.52 20.40
C VAL A 161 -2.24 -11.49 21.44
N LEU A 162 -2.41 -12.78 21.18
CA LEU A 162 -1.88 -13.87 21.98
C LEU A 162 -0.75 -14.56 21.24
N GLN A 163 0.19 -15.09 22.01
CA GLN A 163 1.36 -15.83 21.54
C GLN A 163 1.36 -17.24 22.12
N SER A 164 1.56 -18.27 21.29
CA SER A 164 1.69 -19.67 21.72
C SER A 164 3.11 -20.20 21.50
N ASN A 165 3.52 -21.17 22.33
CA ASN A 165 4.80 -21.87 22.19
C ASN A 165 4.79 -22.93 21.08
N LYS A 166 3.64 -23.26 20.48
CA LYS A 166 3.61 -24.13 19.29
C LYS A 166 4.20 -23.35 18.10
N ARG A 167 5.18 -23.93 17.40
CA ARG A 167 5.63 -23.43 16.09
C ARG A 167 4.39 -23.29 15.22
N GLY A 168 4.10 -22.09 14.76
CA GLY A 168 3.00 -21.87 13.82
C GLY A 168 3.36 -22.49 12.47
N PRO A 169 2.38 -22.87 11.64
CA PRO A 169 2.65 -23.01 10.21
C PRO A 169 3.26 -21.69 9.71
N LYS A 170 4.19 -21.75 8.74
CA LYS A 170 4.67 -20.56 8.01
C LYS A 170 3.42 -19.84 7.51
N GLN A 171 3.08 -18.68 8.07
CA GLN A 171 1.93 -17.90 7.62
C GLN A 171 2.35 -17.19 6.35
N GLU A 172 1.83 -17.68 5.23
CA GLU A 172 1.61 -16.84 4.06
C GLU A 172 0.68 -15.71 4.49
N ALA A 173 1.09 -14.48 4.20
CA ALA A 173 0.25 -13.34 4.46
C ALA A 173 -0.93 -13.41 3.49
N ASN A 174 -2.10 -13.84 3.97
CA ASN A 174 -3.34 -13.76 3.19
C ASN A 174 -3.84 -12.31 3.25
N PHE A 175 -3.60 -11.55 2.17
CA PHE A 175 -4.26 -10.24 1.98
C PHE A 175 -5.55 -10.36 1.15
N SER A 176 -6.05 -11.59 0.94
CA SER A 176 -7.35 -11.87 0.29
C SER A 176 -8.55 -11.16 0.93
N ASN A 177 -8.37 -10.62 2.14
CA ASN A 177 -9.41 -10.06 2.98
C ASN A 177 -9.28 -8.54 3.17
N PHE A 178 -8.37 -7.87 2.45
CA PHE A 178 -8.41 -6.41 2.36
C PHE A 178 -9.41 -5.99 1.29
N HIS A 179 -10.59 -5.53 1.71
CA HIS A 179 -11.52 -4.81 0.85
C HIS A 179 -10.97 -3.41 0.53
N TYR A 180 -9.97 -3.33 -0.34
CA TYR A 180 -9.64 -2.09 -1.01
C TYR A 180 -10.67 -1.87 -2.12
N ASN A 181 -11.44 -0.79 -2.04
CA ASN A 181 -12.25 -0.36 -3.17
C ASN A 181 -11.30 0.28 -4.19
N LEU A 182 -10.61 -0.57 -4.96
CA LEU A 182 -9.78 -0.14 -6.07
C LEU A 182 -10.69 0.08 -7.28
N ASP A 183 -10.69 1.29 -7.83
CA ASP A 183 -11.31 1.55 -9.12
C ASP A 183 -10.55 0.84 -10.26
N SER A 184 -9.27 0.53 -10.04
CA SER A 184 -8.49 -0.25 -11.00
C SER A 184 -9.13 -1.61 -11.25
N PRO A 185 -9.30 -2.02 -12.52
CA PRO A 185 -9.98 -3.27 -12.84
C PRO A 185 -9.10 -4.51 -12.64
N ALA A 186 -7.77 -4.34 -12.52
CA ALA A 186 -6.83 -5.36 -12.09
C ALA A 186 -5.70 -4.75 -11.25
N ALA A 187 -5.19 -5.50 -10.26
CA ALA A 187 -4.09 -5.06 -9.40
C ALA A 187 -3.37 -6.27 -8.80
N VAL A 188 -2.08 -6.10 -8.47
CA VAL A 188 -1.30 -7.06 -7.69
C VAL A 188 -0.28 -6.33 -6.83
N VAL A 189 0.00 -6.86 -5.65
CA VAL A 189 1.14 -6.47 -4.81
C VAL A 189 1.93 -7.74 -4.54
N ILE A 190 3.25 -7.68 -4.78
CA ILE A 190 4.15 -8.81 -4.54
C ILE A 190 5.24 -8.41 -3.56
N ASP A 191 5.70 -9.37 -2.76
CA ASP A 191 6.94 -9.21 -2.01
C ASP A 191 8.12 -9.29 -2.99
N ALA A 192 8.87 -8.20 -3.14
CA ALA A 192 9.94 -8.10 -4.12
C ALA A 192 11.02 -9.18 -3.91
N LYS A 193 11.26 -9.62 -2.67
CA LYS A 193 12.28 -10.62 -2.36
C LYS A 193 11.83 -12.04 -2.71
N SER A 194 10.75 -12.50 -2.10
CA SER A 194 10.23 -13.88 -2.26
C SER A 194 9.43 -14.09 -3.53
N GLY A 195 8.84 -13.03 -4.10
CA GLY A 195 7.89 -13.12 -5.21
C GLY A 195 6.48 -13.56 -4.78
N ASN A 196 6.22 -13.67 -3.48
CA ASN A 196 4.90 -14.02 -2.96
C ASN A 196 3.90 -12.93 -3.31
N VAL A 197 2.73 -13.33 -3.80
CA VAL A 197 1.59 -12.43 -3.95
C VAL A 197 1.10 -12.08 -2.56
N LEU A 198 1.11 -10.78 -2.27
CA LEU A 198 0.57 -10.21 -1.06
C LEU A 198 -0.91 -9.94 -1.31
N PHE A 199 -1.24 -9.11 -2.29
CA PHE A 199 -2.62 -8.77 -2.64
C PHE A 199 -2.88 -8.98 -4.14
N ASP A 200 -4.11 -9.30 -4.51
CA ASP A 200 -4.53 -9.34 -5.89
C ASP A 200 -6.00 -8.99 -6.14
N LYS A 201 -6.26 -8.41 -7.31
CA LYS A 201 -7.58 -8.21 -7.90
C LYS A 201 -7.46 -8.55 -9.38
N ASN A 202 -8.13 -9.62 -9.84
CA ASN A 202 -8.07 -10.06 -11.25
C ASN A 202 -6.64 -10.12 -11.81
N LYS A 203 -5.65 -10.55 -11.00
CA LYS A 203 -4.22 -10.38 -11.36
C LYS A 203 -3.80 -11.13 -12.63
N ASP A 204 -4.49 -12.20 -12.99
CA ASP A 204 -4.22 -13.04 -14.17
C ASP A 204 -5.15 -12.69 -15.35
N GLN A 205 -5.98 -11.65 -15.22
CA GLN A 205 -6.79 -11.17 -16.33
C GLN A 205 -5.93 -10.35 -17.29
N GLN A 206 -5.91 -10.78 -18.55
CA GLN A 206 -5.18 -10.09 -19.60
C GLN A 206 -5.84 -8.75 -19.95
N ARG A 207 -5.04 -7.70 -20.04
CA ARG A 207 -5.46 -6.32 -20.33
C ARG A 207 -4.42 -5.61 -21.18
N SER A 208 -4.85 -4.60 -21.93
CA SER A 208 -3.90 -3.65 -22.53
C SER A 208 -3.14 -2.95 -21.41
N ILE A 209 -1.82 -2.86 -21.56
CA ILE A 209 -0.93 -2.27 -20.55
C ILE A 209 -0.49 -0.84 -20.89
N ALA A 210 -0.88 -0.32 -22.05
CA ALA A 210 -0.51 1.02 -22.48
C ALA A 210 1.01 1.29 -22.34
N SER A 211 1.39 2.50 -21.93
CA SER A 211 2.79 2.94 -21.78
C SER A 211 3.66 2.09 -20.85
N LEU A 212 3.09 1.21 -20.03
CA LEU A 212 3.86 0.22 -19.26
C LEU A 212 4.72 -0.67 -20.17
N THR A 213 4.34 -0.81 -21.44
CA THR A 213 5.12 -1.44 -22.51
C THR A 213 6.57 -0.94 -22.58
N LYS A 214 6.81 0.36 -22.31
CA LYS A 214 8.12 1.00 -22.45
C LYS A 214 9.20 0.41 -21.53
N ILE A 215 8.83 -0.27 -20.45
CA ILE A 215 9.78 -1.00 -19.60
C ILE A 215 10.39 -2.19 -20.35
N MET A 216 9.60 -2.93 -21.13
CA MET A 216 10.13 -3.98 -22.00
C MET A 216 10.97 -3.40 -23.13
N THR A 217 10.53 -2.29 -23.73
CA THR A 217 11.31 -1.57 -24.76
C THR A 217 12.69 -1.16 -24.23
N ALA A 218 12.74 -0.64 -23.01
CA ALA A 218 13.99 -0.31 -22.35
C ALA A 218 14.88 -1.54 -22.13
N GLN A 219 14.31 -2.67 -21.69
CA GLN A 219 15.07 -3.91 -21.54
C GLN A 219 15.67 -4.37 -22.89
N ILE A 220 14.89 -4.43 -23.96
CA ILE A 220 15.38 -4.89 -25.26
C ILE A 220 16.44 -3.95 -25.83
N PHE A 221 16.32 -2.65 -25.57
CA PHE A 221 17.38 -1.70 -25.90
C PHE A 221 18.69 -2.03 -25.18
N LEU A 222 18.65 -2.27 -23.86
CA LEU A 222 19.86 -2.61 -23.10
C LEU A 222 20.47 -3.93 -23.56
N ASP A 223 19.63 -4.93 -23.83
CA ASP A 223 20.05 -6.23 -24.36
C ASP A 223 20.67 -6.16 -25.76
N SER A 224 20.37 -5.10 -26.53
CA SER A 224 20.94 -4.90 -27.87
C SER A 224 22.43 -4.57 -27.85
N GLY A 225 22.96 -4.11 -26.71
CA GLY A 225 24.34 -3.62 -26.58
C GLY A 225 24.56 -2.24 -27.21
N LYS A 226 23.51 -1.54 -27.67
CA LYS A 226 23.61 -0.17 -28.18
C LYS A 226 24.13 0.76 -27.09
N SER A 227 25.16 1.55 -27.41
CA SER A 227 25.72 2.50 -26.46
C SER A 227 24.75 3.64 -26.19
N MET A 228 24.62 4.03 -24.92
CA MET A 228 23.88 5.23 -24.52
C MET A 228 24.55 6.52 -24.99
N ASP A 229 25.86 6.47 -25.25
CA ASP A 229 26.64 7.64 -25.67
C ASP A 229 26.61 7.84 -27.19
N ASP A 230 25.96 6.92 -27.92
CA ASP A 230 25.71 7.09 -29.34
C ASP A 230 24.69 8.20 -29.60
N THR A 231 24.70 8.69 -30.84
CA THR A 231 23.69 9.62 -31.35
C THR A 231 22.66 8.89 -32.20
N PHE A 232 21.46 9.45 -32.26
CA PHE A 232 20.37 9.00 -33.12
C PHE A 232 19.81 10.21 -33.88
N THR A 233 19.74 10.08 -35.20
CA THR A 233 19.09 11.05 -36.07
C THR A 233 17.61 10.70 -36.18
N TYR A 234 16.75 11.60 -35.70
CA TYR A 234 15.32 11.45 -35.74
C TYR A 234 14.80 11.43 -37.17
N THR A 235 13.84 10.56 -37.44
CA THR A 235 13.11 10.55 -38.70
C THR A 235 11.60 10.55 -38.43
N SER A 236 10.82 11.07 -39.38
CA SER A 236 9.36 11.08 -39.36
C SER A 236 8.74 9.69 -39.17
N SER A 237 9.48 8.63 -39.49
CA SER A 237 9.09 7.25 -39.22
C SER A 237 8.97 6.91 -37.71
N CYS A 238 9.50 7.77 -36.83
CA CYS A 238 9.35 7.69 -35.38
C CYS A 238 8.09 8.39 -34.86
N ASN A 239 7.38 9.16 -35.69
CA ASN A 239 6.23 9.95 -35.27
C ASN A 239 5.15 9.06 -34.64
N ARG A 240 4.60 9.51 -33.52
CA ARG A 240 3.50 8.87 -32.80
C ARG A 240 2.58 9.96 -32.25
N GLU A 241 1.38 9.56 -31.83
CA GLU A 241 0.39 10.45 -31.24
C GLU A 241 0.54 10.54 -29.70
N CYS A 242 -0.28 11.39 -29.08
CA CYS A 242 -0.32 11.65 -27.64
C CYS A 242 1.00 12.27 -27.11
N VAL A 243 1.56 11.74 -26.02
CA VAL A 243 2.72 12.31 -25.35
C VAL A 243 3.96 12.07 -26.22
N CYS A 244 4.59 13.14 -26.70
CA CYS A 244 5.72 13.08 -27.63
C CYS A 244 6.74 14.19 -27.39
N LEU A 245 7.99 13.90 -27.75
CA LEU A 245 9.06 14.89 -27.93
C LEU A 245 8.72 15.83 -29.09
N ARG A 246 9.01 17.12 -28.92
CA ARG A 246 9.02 18.10 -30.03
C ARG A 246 10.39 18.07 -30.68
N VAL A 247 10.49 17.39 -31.81
CA VAL A 247 11.73 17.16 -32.56
C VAL A 247 11.40 17.16 -34.05
N ASN A 248 12.28 17.73 -34.86
CA ASN A 248 12.13 17.79 -36.31
C ASN A 248 12.84 16.63 -37.01
N ASP A 249 12.40 16.30 -38.22
CA ASP A 249 13.06 15.34 -39.09
C ASP A 249 14.52 15.76 -39.36
N GLY A 250 15.47 14.84 -39.19
CA GLY A 250 16.90 15.10 -39.33
C GLY A 250 17.60 15.65 -38.09
N GLU A 251 16.88 16.02 -37.02
CA GLU A 251 17.53 16.43 -35.76
C GLU A 251 18.22 15.25 -35.08
N THR A 252 19.39 15.50 -34.50
CA THR A 252 20.18 14.47 -33.83
C THR A 252 20.14 14.66 -32.32
N MET A 253 19.91 13.57 -31.59
CA MET A 253 19.83 13.54 -30.13
C MET A 253 20.73 12.43 -29.57
N SER A 254 21.13 12.52 -28.31
CA SER A 254 21.82 11.40 -27.65
C SER A 254 20.83 10.26 -27.40
N VAL A 255 21.28 9.02 -27.57
CA VAL A 255 20.45 7.83 -27.28
C VAL A 255 20.04 7.81 -25.81
N ARG A 256 20.93 8.25 -24.91
CA ARG A 256 20.65 8.47 -23.49
C ARG A 256 19.44 9.37 -23.24
N ASP A 257 19.37 10.53 -23.88
CA ASP A 257 18.28 11.49 -23.65
C ASP A 257 16.95 10.94 -24.17
N ILE A 258 16.97 10.26 -25.33
CA ILE A 258 15.77 9.61 -25.87
C ILE A 258 15.30 8.50 -24.92
N PHE A 259 16.21 7.68 -24.40
CA PHE A 259 15.90 6.60 -23.47
C PHE A 259 15.27 7.11 -22.17
N TYR A 260 15.86 8.13 -21.54
CA TYR A 260 15.29 8.70 -20.32
C TYR A 260 14.00 9.47 -20.58
N THR A 261 13.88 10.16 -21.72
CA THR A 261 12.62 10.83 -22.08
C THR A 261 11.49 9.83 -22.32
N MET A 262 11.79 8.68 -22.92
CA MET A 262 10.84 7.59 -23.06
C MET A 262 10.29 7.14 -21.71
N LEU A 263 11.15 6.98 -20.69
CA LEU A 263 10.73 6.44 -19.39
C LEU A 263 10.13 7.51 -18.46
N ILE A 264 10.74 8.69 -18.36
CA ILE A 264 10.32 9.78 -17.48
C ILE A 264 9.13 10.51 -18.07
N GLY A 265 9.25 10.93 -19.34
CA GLY A 265 8.21 11.67 -20.04
C GLY A 265 7.13 10.78 -20.66
N SER A 266 7.29 9.46 -20.63
CA SER A 266 6.39 8.51 -21.31
C SER A 266 6.22 8.79 -22.82
N ALA A 267 7.20 9.45 -23.46
CA ALA A 267 7.07 9.90 -24.84
C ALA A 267 7.04 8.72 -25.84
N ASN A 268 6.01 8.69 -26.69
CA ASN A 268 5.76 7.58 -27.62
C ASN A 268 6.75 7.57 -28.79
N ASN A 269 7.02 8.73 -29.39
CA ASN A 269 8.02 8.85 -30.46
C ASN A 269 9.44 8.57 -29.95
N ALA A 270 9.73 8.86 -28.67
CA ALA A 270 10.96 8.46 -28.03
C ALA A 270 11.09 6.93 -27.95
N ALA A 271 10.02 6.21 -27.59
CA ALA A 271 10.04 4.74 -27.54
C ALA A 271 10.38 4.08 -28.89
N VAL A 272 9.81 4.62 -29.98
CA VAL A 272 10.11 4.15 -31.34
C VAL A 272 11.54 4.53 -31.75
N SER A 273 12.00 5.71 -31.35
CA SER A 273 13.38 6.16 -31.61
C SER A 273 14.40 5.30 -30.87
N VAL A 274 14.15 4.93 -29.60
CA VAL A 274 14.96 3.96 -28.85
C VAL A 274 15.02 2.64 -29.61
N ALA A 275 13.87 2.10 -30.03
CA ALA A 275 13.81 0.84 -30.76
C ALA A 275 14.62 0.89 -32.06
N LYS A 276 14.45 1.95 -32.87
CA LYS A 276 15.17 2.13 -34.13
C LYS A 276 16.67 2.38 -33.95
N SER A 277 17.06 3.02 -32.86
CA SER A 277 18.48 3.25 -32.56
C SER A 277 19.29 1.95 -32.40
N THR A 278 18.63 0.83 -32.10
CA THR A 278 19.28 -0.49 -32.01
C THR A 278 19.70 -1.06 -33.36
N GLY A 279 19.16 -0.52 -34.47
CA GLY A 279 19.36 -1.05 -35.82
C GLY A 279 18.50 -2.28 -36.16
N PHE A 280 17.65 -2.75 -35.24
CA PHE A 280 16.67 -3.80 -35.53
C PHE A 280 15.55 -3.27 -36.43
N SER A 281 14.99 -4.15 -37.27
CA SER A 281 13.72 -3.87 -37.92
C SER A 281 12.60 -3.80 -36.87
N ASP A 282 11.50 -3.09 -37.18
CA ASP A 282 10.35 -3.00 -36.28
C ASP A 282 9.83 -4.41 -35.89
N GLY A 283 9.80 -5.33 -36.85
CA GLY A 283 9.41 -6.73 -36.63
C GLY A 283 10.38 -7.50 -35.73
N ASP A 284 11.70 -7.34 -35.93
CA ASP A 284 12.71 -8.00 -35.11
C ASP A 284 12.72 -7.48 -33.67
N PHE A 285 12.50 -6.18 -33.49
CA PHE A 285 12.40 -5.58 -32.16
C PHE A 285 11.22 -6.16 -31.39
N VAL A 286 10.04 -6.22 -32.01
CA VAL A 286 8.84 -6.83 -31.40
C VAL A 286 9.02 -8.32 -31.16
N ALA A 287 9.69 -9.04 -32.07
CA ALA A 287 10.02 -10.45 -31.88
C ALA A 287 10.93 -10.65 -30.65
N LYS A 288 11.91 -9.77 -30.43
CA LYS A 288 12.78 -9.78 -29.25
C LYS A 288 12.02 -9.46 -27.97
N MET A 289 11.10 -8.50 -27.98
CA MET A 289 10.23 -8.21 -26.83
C MET A 289 9.43 -9.46 -26.40
N ASN A 290 8.84 -10.15 -27.37
CA ASN A 290 8.09 -11.38 -27.12
C ASN A 290 8.97 -12.58 -26.74
N ALA A 291 10.18 -12.67 -27.30
CA ALA A 291 11.16 -13.69 -26.91
C ALA A 291 11.59 -13.49 -25.45
N LYS A 292 11.85 -12.24 -25.03
CA LYS A 292 12.17 -11.91 -23.64
C LYS A 292 11.02 -12.20 -22.69
N ALA A 293 9.78 -11.91 -23.09
CA ALA A 293 8.60 -12.28 -22.31
C ALA A 293 8.54 -13.80 -22.07
N LYS A 294 8.80 -14.62 -23.10
CA LYS A 294 8.89 -16.08 -22.97
C LYS A 294 10.05 -16.52 -22.07
N GLU A 295 11.24 -15.93 -22.23
CA GLU A 295 12.42 -16.19 -21.39
C GLU A 295 12.11 -15.93 -19.90
N TRP A 296 11.34 -14.90 -19.60
CA TRP A 296 10.90 -14.54 -18.25
C TRP A 296 9.65 -15.28 -17.77
N ASN A 297 9.18 -16.29 -18.52
CA ASN A 297 7.97 -17.07 -18.23
C ASN A 297 6.71 -16.20 -18.09
N LEU A 298 6.54 -15.23 -19.00
CA LEU A 298 5.39 -14.32 -19.09
C LEU A 298 4.46 -14.76 -20.24
N SER A 299 3.83 -15.92 -20.07
CA SER A 299 3.01 -16.60 -21.09
C SER A 299 1.76 -15.85 -21.55
N GLN A 300 1.24 -14.93 -20.73
CA GLN A 300 0.05 -14.11 -21.04
C GLN A 300 0.43 -12.68 -21.46
N THR A 301 1.72 -12.43 -21.67
CA THR A 301 2.27 -11.15 -22.09
C THR A 301 2.66 -11.20 -23.55
N GLN A 302 2.19 -10.23 -24.31
CA GLN A 302 2.49 -10.07 -25.72
C GLN A 302 2.67 -8.60 -26.07
N PHE A 303 3.56 -8.34 -27.02
CA PHE A 303 3.84 -7.03 -27.57
C PHE A 303 3.61 -7.02 -29.07
N SER A 304 3.03 -5.94 -29.58
CA SER A 304 2.88 -5.64 -31.01
C SER A 304 3.70 -4.43 -31.45
N GLU A 305 4.07 -3.53 -30.52
CA GLU A 305 4.88 -2.33 -30.81
C GLU A 305 5.52 -1.73 -29.53
N PRO A 306 6.55 -0.87 -29.62
CA PRO A 306 7.38 -0.49 -28.47
C PRO A 306 6.84 0.62 -27.55
N SER A 307 5.77 1.34 -27.92
CA SER A 307 5.31 2.53 -27.20
C SER A 307 4.17 2.27 -26.20
N GLY A 308 3.34 1.27 -26.44
CA GLY A 308 2.10 1.03 -25.69
C GLY A 308 0.84 1.66 -26.30
N LEU A 309 0.89 2.22 -27.50
CA LEU A 309 -0.29 2.77 -28.19
C LEU A 309 -1.23 1.69 -28.72
N ASP A 310 -0.68 0.56 -29.18
CA ASP A 310 -1.51 -0.53 -29.67
C ASP A 310 -2.14 -1.29 -28.48
N ALA A 311 -3.46 -1.44 -28.51
CA ALA A 311 -4.21 -2.21 -27.52
C ALA A 311 -3.87 -3.71 -27.50
N ASN A 312 -3.14 -4.21 -28.51
CA ASN A 312 -2.60 -5.57 -28.55
C ASN A 312 -1.35 -5.77 -27.69
N ASN A 313 -0.71 -4.70 -27.21
CA ASN A 313 0.26 -4.75 -26.12
C ASN A 313 -0.47 -5.13 -24.83
N LYS A 314 -0.40 -6.41 -24.46
CA LYS A 314 -1.21 -7.01 -23.41
C LYS A 314 -0.34 -7.75 -22.40
N SER A 315 -0.75 -7.70 -21.14
CA SER A 315 -0.19 -8.51 -20.06
C SER A 315 -1.25 -8.70 -18.98
N THR A 316 -0.88 -9.36 -17.89
CA THR A 316 -1.66 -9.45 -16.67
C THR A 316 -0.97 -8.64 -15.58
N ALA A 317 -1.67 -8.23 -14.52
CA ALA A 317 -1.03 -7.50 -13.43
C ALA A 317 0.10 -8.34 -12.80
N TYR A 318 -0.10 -9.66 -12.68
CA TYR A 318 0.89 -10.57 -12.11
C TYR A 318 2.14 -10.71 -12.97
N GLU A 319 1.98 -10.94 -14.28
CA GLU A 319 3.12 -11.05 -15.19
C GLU A 319 3.83 -9.72 -15.35
N TYR A 320 3.10 -8.60 -15.38
CA TYR A 320 3.71 -7.29 -15.42
C TYR A 320 4.54 -6.99 -14.15
N ALA A 321 4.08 -7.42 -12.97
CA ALA A 321 4.88 -7.28 -11.75
C ALA A 321 6.19 -8.11 -11.80
N LYS A 322 6.17 -9.29 -12.42
CA LYS A 322 7.38 -10.08 -12.68
C LYS A 322 8.31 -9.38 -13.67
N LEU A 323 7.76 -8.84 -14.75
CA LEU A 323 8.49 -8.05 -15.75
C LEU A 323 9.20 -6.87 -15.08
N ALA A 324 8.46 -6.05 -14.33
CA ALA A 324 9.02 -4.90 -13.62
C ALA A 324 10.10 -5.32 -12.62
N LYS A 325 9.87 -6.38 -11.84
CA LYS A 325 10.87 -6.92 -10.91
C LYS A 325 12.16 -7.36 -11.61
N SER A 326 12.08 -7.92 -12.81
CA SER A 326 13.26 -8.30 -13.59
C SER A 326 13.97 -7.08 -14.18
N ALA A 327 13.23 -6.19 -14.84
CA ALA A 327 13.77 -5.02 -15.53
C ALA A 327 14.38 -3.99 -14.57
N LEU A 328 13.80 -3.80 -13.38
CA LEU A 328 14.32 -2.87 -12.36
C LEU A 328 15.65 -3.31 -11.73
N LYS A 329 16.19 -4.47 -12.11
CA LYS A 329 17.58 -4.83 -11.79
C LYS A 329 18.59 -4.04 -12.61
N GLU A 330 18.20 -3.57 -13.79
CA GLU A 330 19.02 -2.72 -14.63
C GLU A 330 19.06 -1.31 -14.05
N GLU A 331 20.27 -0.83 -13.74
CA GLU A 331 20.47 0.45 -13.05
C GLU A 331 19.88 1.63 -13.85
N GLN A 332 19.96 1.58 -15.18
CA GLN A 332 19.43 2.59 -16.10
C GLN A 332 17.91 2.70 -16.01
N ILE A 333 17.20 1.56 -15.93
CA ILE A 333 15.74 1.51 -15.80
C ILE A 333 15.35 1.96 -14.39
N MET A 334 16.06 1.49 -13.37
CA MET A 334 15.79 1.83 -11.97
C MET A 334 15.94 3.34 -11.73
N LYS A 335 17.01 3.97 -12.24
CA LYS A 335 17.23 5.43 -12.16
C LYS A 335 16.06 6.24 -12.71
N ALA A 336 15.51 5.84 -13.85
CA ALA A 336 14.37 6.52 -14.46
C ALA A 336 13.07 6.40 -13.63
N SER A 337 12.98 5.39 -12.74
CA SER A 337 11.78 5.15 -11.90
C SER A 337 11.78 5.89 -10.56
N THR A 338 12.94 6.40 -10.12
CA THR A 338 13.12 7.11 -8.84
C THR A 338 13.28 8.62 -9.01
N SER A 339 13.05 9.14 -10.21
CA SER A 339 13.26 10.54 -10.60
C SER A 339 12.15 11.47 -10.13
#